data_AF-A0AB39W527-F1
#
_entry.id   AF-A0AB39W527-F1
#
_cell.length_a   1.000
_cell.length_b   1.000
_cell.length_c   1.000
_cell.angle_alpha   90.00
_cell.angle_beta   90.00
_cell.angle_gamma   90.00
#
_symmetry.space_group_name_H-M   'P 1'
#
loop_
_entity.id
_entity.type
_entity.pdbx_description
1 polymer ?
#
loop_
_entity_poly.entity_id
_entity_poly.type
_entity_poly.pdbx_seq_one_letter_code
_entity_poly.pdbx_strand_id
1 'polypeptide(L)'
;MKIATIIIRIMLGLLFLYTSISYFFHLTPEVASTGEFKAFQLGLVASTYLLPLAKIVELLSGLSFVTGKYMTLANLVILPVTINILLINYFLTPENLPLAIFVFLGNVFLIFSHWENYKGLFRAE
;
A
#
# COMPACT_ATOMS: atom_id res chain seq x y z
N MET A 1 -10.87 11.54 -17.62
CA MET A 1 -10.40 10.68 -16.50
C MET A 1 -9.68 11.42 -15.38
N LYS A 2 -9.29 12.70 -15.52
CA LYS A 2 -8.52 13.44 -14.49
C LYS A 2 -9.15 13.41 -13.08
N ILE A 3 -10.48 13.56 -12.98
CA ILE A 3 -11.20 13.56 -11.70
C ILE A 3 -11.11 12.19 -11.01
N ALA A 4 -11.32 11.10 -11.75
CA ALA A 4 -11.22 9.73 -11.20
C ALA A 4 -9.81 9.43 -10.68
N THR A 5 -8.77 9.82 -11.42
CA THR A 5 -7.37 9.69 -10.98
C THR A 5 -7.11 10.47 -9.69
N ILE A 6 -7.64 11.69 -9.55
CA ILE A 6 -7.49 12.49 -8.33
C ILE A 6 -8.21 11.84 -7.15
N ILE A 7 -9.45 11.36 -7.35
CA ILE A 7 -10.24 10.71 -6.30
C ILE A 7 -9.51 9.46 -5.78
N ILE A 8 -9.15 8.54 -6.68
CA ILE A 8 -8.46 7.29 -6.30
C ILE A 8 -7.13 7.58 -5.64
N ARG A 9 -6.36 8.54 -6.18
CA ARG A 9 -5.08 8.97 -5.60
C ARG A 9 -5.25 9.48 -4.17
N ILE A 10 -6.20 10.38 -3.92
CA ILE A 10 -6.42 10.93 -2.59
C ILE A 10 -6.93 9.85 -1.64
N MET A 11 -7.85 8.99 -2.07
CA MET A 11 -8.35 7.89 -1.24
C MET A 11 -7.23 6.93 -0.80
N LEU A 12 -6.39 6.47 -1.74
CA LEU A 12 -5.25 5.61 -1.42
C LEU A 12 -4.22 6.35 -0.57
N GLY A 13 -3.95 7.61 -0.89
CA GLY A 13 -3.02 8.45 -0.13
C GLY A 13 -3.43 8.57 1.33
N LEU A 14 -4.69 8.92 1.58
CA LEU A 14 -5.24 9.04 2.94
C LEU A 14 -5.26 7.69 3.67
N LEU A 15 -5.58 6.59 2.99
CA LEU A 15 -5.57 5.25 3.58
C LEU A 15 -4.16 4.86 4.02
N PHE A 16 -3.14 5.05 3.17
CA PHE A 16 -1.76 4.75 3.51
C PHE A 16 -1.21 5.65 4.63
N LEU A 17 -1.57 6.94 4.61
CA LEU A 17 -1.22 7.84 5.71
C LEU A 17 -1.85 7.42 7.02
N TYR A 18 -3.15 7.13 7.03
CA TYR A 18 -3.87 6.68 8.21
C TYR A 18 -3.24 5.41 8.78
N THR A 19 -3.06 4.38 7.95
CA THR A 19 -2.52 3.09 8.40
C THR A 19 -1.06 3.17 8.86
N SER A 20 -0.26 4.09 8.31
CA SER A 20 1.13 4.29 8.73
C SER A 20 1.25 5.12 9.99
N ILE A 21 0.52 6.24 10.08
CA ILE A 21 0.50 7.10 11.26
C ILE A 21 -0.04 6.32 12.46
N SER A 22 -1.14 5.59 12.29
CA SER A 22 -1.69 4.74 13.35
C SER A 22 -0.71 3.69 13.85
N TYR A 23 0.13 3.15 12.97
CA TYR A 23 1.19 2.22 13.36
C TYR A 23 2.30 2.90 14.17
N PHE A 24 2.91 3.98 13.66
CA PHE A 24 4.05 4.64 14.33
C PHE A 24 3.66 5.28 15.67
N PHE A 25 2.44 5.81 15.77
CA PHE A 25 1.94 6.42 16.99
C PHE A 25 1.17 5.43 17.88
N HIS A 26 1.12 4.15 17.52
CA HIS A 26 0.43 3.10 18.29
C HIS A 26 -1.04 3.48 18.61
N LEU A 27 -1.74 4.11 17.65
CA LEU A 27 -3.08 4.68 17.85
C LEU A 27 -4.20 3.63 17.78
N THR A 28 -3.90 2.47 17.19
CA THR A 28 -4.86 1.37 17.06
C THR A 28 -4.60 0.32 18.12
N PRO A 29 -5.61 -0.07 18.92
CA PRO A 29 -5.46 -1.18 19.85
C PRO A 29 -5.12 -2.46 19.10
N GLU A 30 -4.27 -3.28 19.70
CA GLU A 30 -3.95 -4.60 19.17
C GLU A 30 -5.22 -5.45 19.16
N VAL A 31 -5.81 -5.63 17.98
CA VAL A 31 -6.96 -6.50 17.83
C VAL A 31 -6.47 -7.92 18.02
N ALA A 32 -7.10 -8.66 18.94
CA ALA A 32 -6.75 -10.05 19.20
C ALA A 32 -6.92 -10.87 17.92
N SER A 33 -5.80 -11.20 17.28
CA SER A 33 -5.74 -12.11 16.14
C SER A 33 -5.69 -13.56 16.65
N THR A 34 -6.37 -14.47 15.95
CA THR A 34 -6.37 -15.91 16.24
C THR A 34 -5.93 -16.70 15.00
N GLY A 35 -5.54 -17.97 15.19
CA GLY A 35 -5.19 -18.87 14.07
C GLY A 35 -3.92 -18.49 13.31
N GLU A 36 -3.88 -18.84 12.03
CA GLU A 36 -2.70 -18.68 11.16
C GLU A 36 -2.30 -17.21 10.95
N PHE A 37 -3.27 -16.30 10.96
CA PHE A 37 -3.00 -14.86 10.86
C PHE A 37 -2.17 -14.36 12.05
N LYS A 38 -2.40 -14.89 13.26
CA LYS A 38 -1.57 -14.57 14.44
C LYS A 38 -0.13 -15.06 14.26
N ALA A 39 0.06 -16.26 13.73
CA ALA A 39 1.40 -16.81 13.49
C ALA A 39 2.17 -15.95 12.47
N PHE A 40 1.50 -15.52 11.40
CA PHE A 40 2.06 -14.58 10.43
C PHE A 40 2.41 -13.22 11.06
N GLN A 41 1.51 -12.65 11.86
CA GLN A 41 1.72 -11.38 12.55
C GLN A 41 2.91 -11.45 13.51
N LEU A 42 3.04 -12.55 14.28
CA LEU A 42 4.20 -12.80 15.14
C LEU A 42 5.50 -12.90 14.32
N GLY A 43 5.47 -13.54 13.16
CA GLY A 43 6.62 -13.59 12.25
C GLY A 43 7.03 -12.22 11.71
N LEU A 44 6.06 -11.38 11.34
CA LEU A 44 6.32 -10.00 10.93
C LEU A 44 6.95 -9.18 12.06
N VAL A 45 6.44 -9.30 13.29
CA VAL A 45 7.00 -8.61 14.45
C VAL A 45 8.40 -9.14 14.78
N ALA A 46 8.59 -10.47 14.75
CA ALA A 46 9.88 -11.11 15.03
C ALA A 46 10.96 -10.71 14.01
N SER A 47 10.58 -10.40 12.77
CA SER A 47 11.53 -9.88 11.77
C SER A 47 12.12 -8.52 12.15
N THR A 48 11.49 -7.75 13.03
CA THR A 48 11.84 -6.37 13.47
C THR A 48 11.85 -5.29 12.39
N TYR A 49 12.21 -5.61 11.15
CA TYR A 49 12.38 -4.61 10.09
C TYR A 49 11.24 -4.62 9.06
N LEU A 50 10.56 -5.76 8.82
CA LEU A 50 9.60 -5.87 7.71
C LEU A 50 8.39 -4.96 7.90
N LEU A 51 7.79 -4.99 9.09
CA LEU A 51 6.60 -4.20 9.37
C LEU A 51 6.89 -2.69 9.40
N PRO A 52 7.96 -2.20 10.07
CA PRO A 52 8.37 -0.80 9.95
C PRO A 52 8.72 -0.40 8.51
N LEU A 53 9.42 -1.24 7.76
CA LEU A 53 9.79 -0.95 6.36
C LEU A 53 8.54 -0.76 5.49
N ALA A 54 7.58 -1.68 5.56
CA ALA A 54 6.32 -1.57 4.83
C ALA A 54 5.58 -0.27 5.20
N LYS A 55 5.54 0.09 6.49
CA LYS A 55 4.87 1.30 6.98
C LYS A 55 5.59 2.59 6.60
N ILE A 56 6.92 2.60 6.52
CA ILE A 56 7.68 3.73 5.97
C ILE A 56 7.33 3.92 4.49
N VAL A 57 7.31 2.83 3.72
CA VAL A 57 6.99 2.87 2.29
C VAL A 57 5.54 3.35 2.06
N GLU A 58 4.58 2.86 2.85
CA GLU A 58 3.20 3.34 2.86
C GLU A 58 3.12 4.83 3.20
N LEU A 59 3.84 5.29 4.24
CA LEU A 59 3.84 6.70 4.65
C LEU A 59 4.36 7.62 3.55
N LEU A 60 5.52 7.31 2.97
CA LEU A 60 6.13 8.10 1.90
C LEU A 60 5.27 8.11 0.63
N SER A 61 4.67 6.98 0.30
CA SER A 61 3.76 6.86 -0.85
C SER A 61 2.45 7.61 -0.61
N GLY A 62 1.91 7.53 0.61
CA GLY A 62 0.72 8.27 1.04
C GLY A 62 0.92 9.79 0.95
N LEU A 63 2.05 10.30 1.45
CA LEU A 63 2.43 11.71 1.32
C LEU A 63 2.55 12.13 -0.15
N SER A 64 3.19 11.30 -0.96
CA SER A 64 3.37 11.53 -2.40
C SER A 64 2.01 11.59 -3.13
N PHE A 65 1.07 10.72 -2.78
CA PHE A 65 -0.27 10.69 -3.36
C PHE A 65 -1.12 11.90 -2.95
N VAL A 66 -1.09 12.31 -1.68
CA VAL A 66 -1.83 13.49 -1.22
C VAL A 66 -1.25 14.78 -1.80
N THR A 67 0.07 14.93 -1.78
CA THR A 67 0.74 16.13 -2.32
C THR A 67 0.78 16.18 -3.84
N GLY A 68 0.58 15.04 -4.51
CA GLY A 68 0.73 14.89 -5.95
C GLY A 68 2.19 14.97 -6.43
N LYS A 69 3.17 14.89 -5.54
CA LYS A 69 4.61 14.89 -5.86
C LYS A 69 5.13 13.46 -5.98
N TYR A 70 6.15 13.25 -6.82
CA TYR A 70 6.82 11.96 -7.00
C TYR A 70 5.90 10.77 -7.31
N MET A 71 4.74 11.02 -7.93
CA MET A 71 3.71 10.00 -8.14
C MET A 71 4.19 8.78 -8.92
N THR A 72 4.97 8.99 -9.98
CA THR A 72 5.54 7.91 -10.81
C THR A 72 6.41 6.97 -9.97
N LEU A 73 7.24 7.52 -9.08
CA LEU A 73 8.09 6.75 -8.19
C LEU A 73 7.27 6.06 -7.10
N ALA A 74 6.40 6.80 -6.41
CA ALA A 74 5.58 6.29 -5.33
C ALA A 74 4.71 5.10 -5.77
N ASN A 75 4.15 5.15 -6.98
CA ASN A 75 3.37 4.05 -7.54
C ASN A 75 4.16 2.75 -7.71
N LEU A 76 5.44 2.82 -8.08
CA LEU A 76 6.30 1.64 -8.22
C LEU A 76 6.81 1.13 -6.87
N VAL A 77 7.17 2.04 -5.97
CA VAL A 77 7.71 1.69 -4.66
C VAL A 77 6.65 1.03 -3.78
N ILE A 78 5.38 1.48 -3.87
CA ILE A 78 4.27 0.89 -3.09
C ILE A 78 3.75 -0.44 -3.68
N LEU A 79 3.99 -0.71 -4.96
CA LEU A 79 3.48 -1.91 -5.65
C LEU A 79 3.80 -3.25 -4.94
N PRO A 80 5.05 -3.55 -4.52
CA PRO A 80 5.31 -4.79 -3.79
C PRO A 80 4.56 -4.87 -2.45
N VAL A 81 4.33 -3.72 -1.80
CA VAL A 81 3.55 -3.65 -0.56
C VAL A 81 2.07 -3.91 -0.83
N THR A 82 1.49 -3.33 -1.88
CA THR A 82 0.07 -3.57 -2.24
C THR A 82 -0.18 -5.02 -2.66
N ILE A 83 0.79 -5.66 -3.34
CA ILE A 83 0.75 -7.10 -3.63
C ILE A 83 0.77 -7.90 -2.33
N ASN A 84 1.66 -7.57 -1.39
CA ASN A 84 1.74 -8.29 -0.12
C ASN A 84 0.44 -8.17 0.69
N ILE A 85 -0.17 -6.97 0.73
CA ILE A 85 -1.49 -6.74 1.32
C ILE A 85 -2.53 -7.65 0.66
N LEU A 86 -2.57 -7.72 -0.67
CA LEU A 86 -3.51 -8.57 -1.39
C LEU A 86 -3.35 -10.05 -1.01
N LEU A 87 -2.11 -10.55 -0.96
CA LEU A 87 -1.83 -11.95 -0.65
C LEU A 87 -2.20 -12.30 0.79
N ILE A 88 -1.84 -11.45 1.76
CA ILE A 88 -2.24 -11.65 3.17
C ILE A 88 -3.76 -11.74 3.29
N ASN A 89 -4.49 -10.83 2.63
CA ASN A 89 -5.94 -10.81 2.72
C ASN A 89 -6.60 -11.94 1.93
N TYR A 90 -5.99 -12.42 0.85
CA TYR A 90 -6.49 -13.57 0.11
C TYR A 90 -6.34 -14.88 0.88
N PHE A 91 -5.18 -15.10 1.51
CA PHE A 91 -4.88 -16.37 2.20
C PHE A 91 -5.30 -16.40 3.67
N LEU A 92 -5.13 -15.29 4.41
CA LEU A 92 -5.21 -15.29 5.87
C LEU A 92 -6.41 -14.49 6.41
N THR A 93 -6.89 -13.47 5.70
CA THR A 93 -8.04 -12.65 6.13
C THR A 93 -9.02 -12.33 4.99
N PRO A 94 -9.76 -13.34 4.46
CA PRO A 94 -10.65 -13.16 3.30
C PRO A 94 -11.74 -12.10 3.51
N GLU A 95 -12.14 -11.85 4.76
CA GLU A 95 -13.12 -10.82 5.12
C GLU A 95 -12.68 -9.41 4.69
N ASN A 96 -11.37 -9.16 4.69
CA ASN A 96 -10.76 -7.88 4.32
C ASN A 96 -10.31 -7.85 2.84
N LEU A 97 -10.55 -8.91 2.08
CA LEU A 97 -10.17 -9.02 0.67
C LEU A 97 -10.74 -7.89 -0.22
N PRO A 98 -11.99 -7.41 -0.05
CA PRO A 98 -12.51 -6.31 -0.86
C PRO A 98 -11.67 -5.03 -0.77
N LEU A 99 -11.20 -4.70 0.45
CA LEU A 99 -10.34 -3.55 0.68
C LEU A 99 -8.97 -3.73 0.04
N ALA A 100 -8.39 -4.93 0.17
CA ALA A 100 -7.10 -5.26 -0.43
C ALA A 100 -7.12 -5.20 -1.96
N ILE A 101 -8.20 -5.70 -2.57
CA ILE A 101 -8.44 -5.59 -4.02
C ILE A 101 -8.53 -4.12 -4.44
N PHE A 102 -9.28 -3.30 -3.69
CA PHE A 102 -9.37 -1.86 -3.97
C PHE A 102 -8.00 -1.18 -3.93
N VAL A 103 -7.18 -1.47 -2.92
CA VAL A 103 -5.83 -0.90 -2.78
C VAL A 103 -4.93 -1.31 -3.94
N PHE A 104 -4.90 -2.60 -4.27
CA PHE A 104 -4.06 -3.13 -5.35
C PHE A 104 -4.51 -2.60 -6.73
N LEU A 105 -5.79 -2.74 -7.07
CA LEU A 105 -6.32 -2.27 -8.34
C LEU A 105 -6.23 -0.75 -8.46
N GLY A 106 -6.42 -0.01 -7.37
CA GLY A 106 -6.25 1.44 -7.35
C GLY A 106 -4.80 1.84 -7.66
N ASN A 107 -3.82 1.17 -7.08
CA ASN A 107 -2.40 1.41 -7.38
C ASN A 107 -2.06 1.05 -8.84
N VAL A 108 -2.53 -0.10 -9.34
CA VAL A 108 -2.37 -0.49 -10.74
C VAL A 108 -3.01 0.53 -11.69
N PHE A 109 -4.21 1.01 -11.38
CA PHE A 109 -4.89 2.06 -12.14
C PHE A 109 -4.09 3.37 -12.18
N LEU A 110 -3.46 3.76 -11.07
CA LEU A 110 -2.59 4.94 -11.01
C LEU A 110 -1.31 4.75 -11.84
N ILE A 111 -0.74 3.54 -11.87
CA ILE A 111 0.38 3.20 -12.76
C ILE A 111 -0.05 3.37 -14.22
N PHE A 112 -1.15 2.75 -14.65
CA PHE A 112 -1.63 2.88 -16.03
C PHE A 112 -2.01 4.33 -16.40
N SER A 113 -2.54 5.11 -15.45
CA SER A 113 -2.83 6.53 -15.65
C SER A 113 -1.57 7.37 -15.93
N HIS A 114 -0.40 6.91 -15.50
CA HIS A 114 0.90 7.56 -15.72
C HIS A 114 1.80 6.75 -16.65
N TRP A 115 1.22 5.87 -17.50
CA TRP A 115 1.97 4.92 -18.33
C TRP A 115 3.06 5.56 -19.18
N GLU A 116 2.79 6.75 -19.73
CA GLU A 116 3.74 7.53 -20.53
C GLU A 116 5.06 7.80 -19.81
N ASN A 117 5.03 7.98 -18.48
CA ASN A 117 6.21 8.26 -17.68
C ASN A 117 7.12 7.01 -17.52
N TYR A 118 6.59 5.80 -17.70
CA TYR A 118 7.34 4.56 -17.54
C TYR A 118 7.94 4.06 -18.85
N LYS A 119 7.54 4.60 -20.00
CA LYS A 119 8.06 4.16 -21.31
C LYS A 119 9.58 4.23 -21.41
N GLY A 120 10.21 5.19 -20.71
CA GLY A 120 11.67 5.30 -20.63
C GLY A 120 12.35 4.13 -19.91
N LEU A 121 11.67 3.46 -18.98
CA LEU A 121 12.22 2.31 -18.23
C LEU A 121 12.31 1.04 -19.07
N PHE A 122 11.49 0.94 -20.12
CA PHE A 122 11.43 -0.25 -21.00
C PHE A 122 12.21 -0.06 -22.30
N ARG A 123 12.94 1.06 -22.45
CA ARG A 123 13.89 1.22 -23.54
C ARG A 123 15.16 0.45 -23.18
N ALA A 124 15.32 -0.71 -23.79
CA ALA A 124 16.64 -1.32 -23.94
C ALA A 124 17.29 -0.63 -25.14
N GLU A 125 18.28 0.22 -24.89
CA GLU A 125 19.27 0.57 -25.93
C GLU A 125 20.19 -0.62 -26.19
#